data_AF-A0LAH7-F1
#
_entry.id   AF-A0LAH7-F1
#
_cell.length_a   1.000
_cell.length_b   1.000
_cell.length_c   1.000
_cell.angle_alpha   90.00
_cell.angle_beta   90.00
_cell.angle_gamma   90.00
#
_symmetry.space_group_name_H-M   'P 1'
#
loop_
_entity.id
_entity.type
_entity.pdbx_description
1 polymer ?
#
loop_
_entity_poly.entity_id
_entity_poly.type
_entity_poly.pdbx_seq_one_letter_code
_entity_poly.pdbx_strand_id
1 'polypeptide(L)' 'MKSMLNQSLARLEQLDCTEQDYKKALAALSDRELAKVERLDDIPALSEAEANELDSILGRVHDFLVGAGHRAAC' A
#
# COMPACT_ATOMS: atom_id res chain seq x y z
N MET A 1 4.80 -28.27 17.34
CA MET A 1 5.46 -27.00 17.73
C MET A 1 6.37 -26.43 16.65
N LYS A 2 7.44 -27.11 16.20
CA LYS A 2 8.33 -26.58 15.12
C LYS A 2 7.59 -26.17 13.83
N SER A 3 6.61 -26.97 13.38
CA SER A 3 5.81 -26.64 12.19
C SER A 3 4.99 -25.35 12.34
N MET A 4 4.41 -25.10 13.52
CA MET A 4 3.64 -23.87 13.80
C MET A 4 4.54 -22.63 13.87
N LEU A 5 5.76 -22.78 14.40
CA LEU A 5 6.76 -21.71 14.42
C LEU A 5 7.23 -21.36 13.01
N ASN A 6 7.48 -22.36 12.16
CA ASN A 6 7.85 -22.12 10.76
C ASN A 6 6.73 -21.44 9.96
N GLN A 7 5.47 -21.83 10.19
CA GLN A 7 4.32 -21.15 9.58
C GLN A 7 4.20 -19.69 10.06
N SER A 8 4.47 -19.44 11.34
CA SER A 8 4.43 -18.10 11.91
C SER A 8 5.56 -17.23 11.32
N LEU A 9 6.76 -17.80 11.15
CA LEU A 9 7.89 -17.13 10.52
C LEU A 9 7.59 -16.76 9.06
N ALA A 10 7.07 -17.70 8.26
CA ALA A 10 6.70 -17.43 6.87
C ALA A 10 5.62 -16.33 6.76
N ARG A 11 4.69 -16.27 7.71
CA ARG A 11 3.70 -15.19 7.80
C ARG A 11 4.35 -13.83 8.11
N LEU A 12 5.32 -13.79 9.01
CA LEU A 12 6.04 -12.57 9.35
C LEU A 12 6.88 -12.07 8.17
N GLU A 13 7.55 -12.97 7.45
CA GLU A 13 8.30 -12.64 6.23
C GLU A 13 7.38 -12.07 5.16
N GLN A 14 6.20 -12.67 4.95
CA GLN A 14 5.20 -12.13 4.01
C GLN A 14 4.69 -10.74 4.43
N LEU A 15 4.46 -10.52 5.72
CA LEU A 15 4.03 -9.21 6.24
C LEU A 15 5.12 -8.16 6.04
N ASP A 16 6.38 -8.50 6.32
CA ASP A 16 7.53 -7.59 6.12
C ASP A 16 7.67 -7.19 4.64
N CYS A 17 7.58 -8.16 3.72
CA CYS A 17 7.62 -7.87 2.29
C CYS A 17 6.43 -6.99 1.84
N THR A 18 5.23 -7.26 2.34
CA THR A 18 4.04 -6.44 2.07
C THR A 18 4.24 -4.99 2.56
N GLU A 19 4.81 -4.82 3.76
CA GLU A 19 5.11 -3.50 4.31
C GLU A 19 6.16 -2.76 3.46
N GLN A 20 7.22 -3.45 3.04
CA GLN A 20 8.26 -2.87 2.19
C GLN A 20 7.73 -2.43 0.83
N ASP A 21 6.88 -3.22 0.19
CA ASP A 21 6.31 -2.88 -1.10
C ASP A 21 5.31 -1.73 -1.00
N TYR A 22 4.53 -1.68 0.09
CA TYR A 22 3.69 -0.54 0.39
C TYR A 22 4.50 0.75 0.59
N LYS A 23 5.62 0.69 1.33
CA LYS A 23 6.53 1.83 1.49
C LYS A 23 7.11 2.31 0.15
N LYS A 24 7.51 1.38 -0.74
CA LYS A 24 7.99 1.73 -2.09
C LYS A 24 6.90 2.40 -2.92
N ALA A 25 5.67 1.89 -2.86
CA ALA A 25 4.54 2.46 -3.58
C ALA A 25 4.22 3.89 -3.10
N LEU A 26 4.24 4.11 -1.78
CA LEU A 26 4.07 5.45 -1.20
C LEU A 26 5.21 6.39 -1.56
N ALA A 27 6.46 5.91 -1.59
CA ALA A 27 7.62 6.71 -1.98
C ALA A 27 7.59 7.15 -3.46
N ALA A 28 6.77 6.51 -4.30
CA ALA A 28 6.56 6.92 -5.69
C ALA A 28 5.53 8.07 -5.83
N LEU A 29 4.83 8.43 -4.75
CA LEU A 29 3.89 9.55 -4.72
C LEU A 29 4.62 10.87 -4.46
N SER A 30 4.09 11.96 -5.00
CA SER A 30 4.51 13.31 -4.61
C SER A 30 3.99 13.68 -3.22
N ASP A 31 4.63 14.64 -2.55
CA ASP A 31 4.21 15.14 -1.24
C ASP A 31 2.73 15.56 -1.19
N ARG A 32 2.22 16.12 -2.31
CA ARG A 32 0.81 16.51 -2.45
C ARG A 32 -0.13 15.31 -2.50
N GLU A 33 0.28 14.22 -3.14
CA GLU A 33 -0.49 12.98 -3.22
C GLU A 33 -0.44 12.23 -1.88
N LEU A 34 0.72 12.22 -1.22
CA LEU A 34 0.89 11.66 0.11
C LEU A 34 -0.05 12.34 1.12
N ALA A 35 -0.08 13.68 1.12
CA ALA A 35 -0.97 14.46 1.97
C ALA A 35 -2.47 14.20 1.71
N LYS A 36 -2.84 13.74 0.51
CA LYS A 36 -4.21 13.32 0.20
C LYS A 36 -4.50 11.91 0.68
N VAL A 37 -3.53 11.00 0.58
CA VAL A 37 -3.63 9.65 1.16
C VAL A 37 -3.74 9.71 2.68
N GLU A 38 -3.01 10.62 3.35
CA GLU A 38 -3.13 10.84 4.80
C GLU A 38 -4.52 11.35 5.22
N ARG A 39 -5.30 11.95 4.30
CA ARG A 39 -6.69 12.35 4.56
C ARG A 39 -7.70 11.21 4.46
N LEU A 40 -7.28 9.97 4.22
CA LEU A 40 -8.15 8.78 4.24
C LEU A 40 -8.88 8.58 5.58
N ASP A 41 -8.33 9.11 6.66
CA ASP A 41 -9.00 9.04 7.97
C ASP A 41 -10.25 9.95 8.05
N ASP A 42 -10.41 10.88 7.11
CA ASP A 42 -11.53 11.83 7.03
C ASP A 42 -12.28 11.74 5.68
N ILE A 43 -12.45 10.51 5.16
CA ILE A 43 -13.22 10.23 3.94
C ILE A 43 -14.60 10.92 3.92
N PRO A 44 -15.40 10.96 5.00
CA PRO A 44 -16.71 11.60 4.99
C PRO A 44 -16.68 13.10 4.69
N ALA A 45 -15.54 13.77 4.91
CA ALA A 45 -15.36 15.21 4.68
C ALA A 45 -14.74 15.53 3.31
N LEU A 46 -14.41 14.53 2.49
CA LEU A 46 -13.89 14.76 1.14
C LEU A 46 -14.98 15.28 0.21
N SER A 47 -14.67 16.31 -0.55
CA SER A 47 -15.48 16.70 -1.71
C SER A 47 -15.40 15.61 -2.80
N GLU A 48 -16.38 15.59 -3.71
CA GLU A 48 -16.42 14.62 -4.81
C GLU A 48 -15.17 14.70 -5.70
N ALA A 49 -14.65 15.91 -5.94
CA ALA A 49 -13.40 16.10 -6.69
C ALA A 49 -12.19 15.52 -5.95
N GLU A 50 -12.08 15.73 -4.64
CA GLU A 50 -11.00 15.17 -3.84
C GLU A 50 -11.09 13.65 -3.74
N ALA A 51 -12.30 13.09 -3.64
CA ALA A 51 -12.53 11.65 -3.66
C ALA A 51 -12.09 11.02 -5.00
N ASN A 52 -12.43 11.64 -6.13
CA ASN A 52 -12.00 11.17 -7.46
C ASN A 52 -10.48 11.24 -7.66
N GLU A 53 -9.84 12.30 -7.16
CA GLU A 53 -8.38 12.41 -7.18
C GLU A 53 -7.71 11.34 -6.28
N LEU A 54 -8.30 11.08 -5.11
CA LEU A 54 -7.81 10.05 -4.19
C LEU A 54 -7.97 8.65 -4.78
N ASP A 55 -9.10 8.36 -5.42
CA ASP A 55 -9.33 7.09 -6.14
C ASP A 55 -8.28 6.88 -7.24
N SER A 56 -7.94 7.94 -7.99
CA SER A 56 -6.88 7.90 -9.01
C SER A 56 -5.48 7.69 -8.42
N ILE A 57 -5.20 8.22 -7.23
CA ILE A 57 -3.94 7.98 -6.51
C ILE A 57 -3.88 6.52 -6.04
N LEU A 58 -4.95 6.02 -5.41
CA LEU A 58 -5.04 4.64 -4.93
C LEU A 58 -4.96 3.63 -6.07
N GLY A 59 -5.56 3.92 -7.23
CA GLY A 59 -5.44 3.09 -8.44
C GLY A 59 -3.98 2.95 -8.88
N ARG A 60 -3.19 4.03 -8.87
CA ARG A 60 -1.75 3.97 -9.22
C ARG A 60 -0.92 3.23 -8.17
N VAL A 61 -1.25 3.39 -6.89
CA VAL A 61 -0.61 2.61 -5.81
C VAL A 61 -0.92 1.12 -5.98
N HIS A 62 -2.18 0.77 -6.27
CA HIS A 62 -2.59 -0.60 -6.56
C HIS A 62 -1.87 -1.16 -7.78
N ASP A 63 -1.82 -0.42 -8.89
CA ASP A 63 -1.12 -0.86 -10.11
C ASP A 63 0.38 -1.02 -9.89
N PHE A 64 0.99 -0.15 -9.07
CA PHE A 64 2.37 -0.31 -8.63
C PHE A 64 2.53 -1.59 -7.81
N LEU A 65 1.66 -1.87 -6.86
CA LEU A 65 1.72 -3.06 -6.00
C LEU A 65 1.41 -4.36 -6.76
N VAL A 66 0.53 -4.33 -7.77
CA VAL A 66 0.20 -5.50 -8.60
C VAL A 66 1.25 -5.71 -9.69
N GLY A 67 1.75 -4.65 -10.31
CA GLY A 67 2.87 -4.68 -11.23
C GLY A 67 4.18 -5.08 -10.54
N ALA A 68 4.38 -4.62 -9.30
CA ALA A 68 5.40 -5.10 -8.39
C ALA A 68 5.07 -6.51 -7.89
N GLY A 69 3.82 -6.93 -7.72
CA GLY A 69 3.47 -8.32 -7.39
C GLY A 69 3.93 -9.34 -8.45
N HIS A 70 4.26 -8.90 -9.67
CA HIS A 70 4.92 -9.71 -10.70
C HIS A 70 6.46 -9.64 -10.69
N ARG A 71 7.08 -8.76 -9.89
CA ARG A 71 8.54 -8.49 -9.87
C ARG A 71 9.18 -8.27 -8.49
N ALA A 72 8.52 -7.56 -7.58
CA ALA A 72 8.72 -7.58 -6.13
C ALA A 72 8.11 -8.85 -5.53
N ALA A 73 8.66 -9.95 -5.96
CA ALA A 73 9.11 -10.92 -4.99
C ALA A 73 10.28 -10.20 -4.25
N CYS A 74 10.28 -10.06 -2.92
CA CYS A 74 10.72 -11.19 -2.11
C CYS A 74 10.38 -12.54 -2.77
#